data_AF-V9FAE6-F1
#
_entry.id   AF-V9FAE6-F1
#
_cell.length_a   1.000
_cell.length_b   1.000
_cell.length_c   1.000
_cell.angle_alpha   90.00
_cell.angle_beta   90.00
_cell.angle_gamma   90.00
#
_symmetry.space_group_name_H-M   'P 1'
#
loop_
_entity.id
_entity.type
_entity.pdbx_description
1 polymer ?
#
loop_
_entity_poly.entity_id
_entity_poly.type
_entity_poly.pdbx_seq_one_letter_code
_entity_poly.pdbx_strand_id
1 'polypeptide(L)'
;PPQRSRTKPTRENLMRFTQFLMVATASFFLASDVSSMTADLNQDSRVASPANPSQRLLRVHHAAIEADSEDEERSLTTREMKKMMKNLTTKEEFASTLGISQLINSDLNGGALMRFMQSSEYLKYRAYMDFLNDMAKNSKYKDLVRQIKAK
;
A
#
# COMPACT_ATOMS: atom_id res chain seq x y z
N PRO A 1 2.55 76.18 20.62
CA PRO A 1 3.09 75.41 21.77
C PRO A 1 2.09 75.42 22.96
N PRO A 2 2.19 74.52 23.94
CA PRO A 2 1.91 73.08 23.88
C PRO A 2 0.90 72.64 24.98
N GLN A 3 0.39 71.40 24.96
CA GLN A 3 0.51 70.48 26.11
C GLN A 3 0.00 69.08 25.76
N ARG A 4 0.76 68.11 26.25
CA ARG A 4 0.69 66.66 26.00
C ARG A 4 0.41 65.99 27.34
N SER A 5 -0.59 65.13 27.43
CA SER A 5 -0.71 63.98 28.37
C SER A 5 -2.10 63.34 28.16
N ARG A 6 -2.41 62.06 28.31
CA ARG A 6 -1.70 60.85 28.76
C ARG A 6 -2.62 59.65 28.42
N THR A 7 -2.01 58.54 27.99
CA THR A 7 -2.35 57.12 28.31
C THR A 7 -3.79 56.60 28.17
N LYS A 8 -3.94 55.58 27.31
CA LYS A 8 -4.57 54.27 27.63
C LYS A 8 -4.03 53.20 26.68
N PRO A 9 -3.22 52.21 27.13
CA PRO A 9 -3.09 50.95 26.43
C PRO A 9 -4.20 50.01 26.92
N THR A 10 -5.16 49.72 26.04
CA THR A 10 -6.14 48.66 26.29
C THR A 10 -5.41 47.32 26.22
N ARG A 11 -5.41 46.61 27.35
CA ARG A 11 -5.08 45.19 27.43
C ARG A 11 -6.17 44.42 26.72
N GLU A 12 -5.81 43.65 25.70
CA GLU A 12 -6.58 42.48 25.32
C GLU A 12 -5.56 41.34 25.20
N ASN A 13 -5.74 40.32 26.05
CA ASN A 13 -4.97 39.10 26.08
C ASN A 13 -4.98 38.43 24.71
N LEU A 14 -3.85 37.89 24.24
CA LEU A 14 -3.95 36.72 23.36
C LEU A 14 -2.76 35.77 23.49
N MET A 15 -3.10 34.62 24.07
CA MET A 15 -2.50 33.30 23.93
C MET A 15 -1.13 33.06 24.55
N ARG A 16 -1.20 32.57 25.80
CA ARG A 16 -0.24 31.65 26.40
C ARG A 16 -0.04 30.48 25.43
N PHE A 17 1.16 30.34 24.90
CA PHE A 17 1.56 29.24 24.02
C PHE A 17 1.80 27.99 24.88
N THR A 18 0.75 27.21 25.13
CA THR A 18 0.83 25.95 25.88
C THR A 18 1.57 24.92 25.05
N GLN A 19 2.72 24.49 25.55
CA GLN A 19 3.57 23.46 24.95
C GLN A 19 3.01 22.07 25.28
N PHE A 20 2.80 21.22 24.27
CA PHE A 20 2.54 19.80 24.47
C PHE A 20 3.71 18.99 23.90
N LEU A 21 4.53 18.44 24.79
CA LEU A 21 5.60 17.51 24.46
C LEU A 21 5.03 16.09 24.52
N MET A 22 4.94 15.40 23.37
CA MET A 22 4.56 13.98 23.33
C MET A 22 5.84 13.13 23.28
N VAL A 23 6.06 12.33 24.33
CA VAL A 23 7.12 11.33 24.41
C VAL A 23 6.49 9.97 24.14
N ALA A 24 6.94 9.29 23.08
CA ALA A 24 6.51 7.93 22.77
C ALA A 24 7.71 6.98 22.88
N THR A 25 7.75 6.17 23.94
CA THR A 25 8.72 5.07 24.10
C THR A 25 8.10 3.78 23.58
N ALA A 26 8.60 3.27 22.47
CA ALA A 26 8.24 1.95 21.94
C ALA A 26 9.28 0.91 22.37
N SER A 27 8.93 0.06 23.33
CA SER A 27 9.69 -1.16 23.63
C SER A 27 9.10 -2.30 22.81
N PHE A 28 9.84 -2.81 21.82
CA PHE A 28 9.51 -4.05 21.14
C PHE A 28 10.26 -5.21 21.80
N PHE A 29 9.54 -6.05 22.56
CA PHE A 29 9.99 -7.38 22.92
C PHE A 29 9.29 -8.38 22.00
N LEU A 30 10.05 -9.06 21.14
CA LEU A 30 9.57 -10.19 20.35
C LEU A 30 10.23 -11.46 20.89
N ALA A 31 9.55 -12.15 21.81
CA ALA A 31 9.89 -13.52 22.17
C ALA A 31 9.10 -14.44 21.24
N SER A 32 9.80 -15.32 20.50
CA SER A 32 9.15 -16.33 19.68
C SER A 32 8.89 -17.57 20.54
N ASP A 33 7.63 -17.96 20.65
CA ASP A 33 7.22 -19.23 21.22
C ASP A 33 7.68 -20.38 20.30
N VAL A 34 8.61 -21.21 20.77
CA VAL A 34 8.80 -22.58 20.26
C VAL A 34 7.72 -23.44 20.90
N SER A 35 6.72 -23.85 20.11
CA SER A 35 5.72 -24.82 20.55
C SER A 35 6.21 -26.23 20.24
N SER A 36 6.43 -26.99 21.32
CA SER A 36 6.79 -28.41 21.36
C SER A 36 5.82 -29.31 20.58
N MET A 37 6.36 -30.39 20.03
CA MET A 37 5.64 -31.65 19.99
C MET A 37 6.39 -32.66 20.85
N THR A 38 5.82 -32.91 22.03
CA THR A 38 6.20 -33.94 23.00
C THR A 38 5.36 -35.18 22.75
N ALA A 39 6.00 -36.34 22.61
CA ALA A 39 5.54 -37.64 23.12
C ALA A 39 6.73 -38.60 22.95
N ASP A 40 7.37 -39.01 24.04
CA ASP A 40 7.08 -40.27 24.76
C ASP A 40 7.67 -41.48 23.97
N LEU A 41 8.40 -42.47 24.47
CA LEU A 41 8.92 -42.88 25.77
C LEU A 41 9.60 -44.25 25.48
N ASN A 42 10.53 -44.65 26.35
CA ASN A 42 11.08 -46.00 26.53
C ASN A 42 12.13 -46.56 25.55
N GLN A 43 13.32 -46.75 26.15
CA GLN A 43 14.03 -48.03 26.29
C GLN A 43 14.55 -48.80 25.06
N ASP A 44 15.74 -49.35 25.30
CA ASP A 44 16.37 -50.47 24.61
C ASP A 44 16.94 -50.25 23.21
N SER A 45 18.25 -49.95 23.23
CA SER A 45 19.15 -50.32 22.15
C SER A 45 19.17 -51.85 22.00
N ARG A 46 18.45 -52.40 21.03
CA ARG A 46 18.90 -53.56 20.25
C ARG A 46 17.94 -53.96 19.13
N VAL A 47 18.57 -54.21 17.98
CA VAL A 47 18.20 -55.19 16.94
C VAL A 47 17.23 -54.75 15.85
N ALA A 48 17.70 -55.09 14.63
CA ALA A 48 17.01 -55.27 13.37
C ALA A 48 16.62 -54.04 12.54
N SER A 49 17.39 -53.88 11.45
CA SER A 49 17.02 -53.19 10.22
C SER A 49 15.59 -53.54 9.78
N PRO A 50 14.89 -52.58 9.17
CA PRO A 50 14.46 -52.88 7.81
C PRO A 50 14.54 -51.68 6.85
N ALA A 51 14.80 -52.05 5.59
CA ALA A 51 14.26 -51.42 4.39
C ALA A 51 14.79 -50.03 4.00
N ASN A 52 15.66 -50.06 2.98
CA ASN A 52 15.78 -49.08 1.89
C ASN A 52 14.85 -47.86 1.98
N PRO A 53 15.37 -46.69 2.38
CA PRO A 53 14.81 -45.46 1.88
C PRO A 53 15.24 -45.36 0.41
N SER A 54 14.31 -45.62 -0.51
CA SER A 54 14.46 -45.19 -1.89
C SER A 54 14.76 -43.69 -1.86
N GLN A 55 16.03 -43.32 -1.96
CA GLN A 55 16.46 -41.94 -2.11
C GLN A 55 16.08 -41.50 -3.52
N ARG A 56 14.79 -41.22 -3.73
CA ARG A 56 14.33 -40.35 -4.81
C ARG A 56 14.86 -38.96 -4.51
N LEU A 57 16.12 -38.72 -4.84
CA LEU A 57 16.68 -37.38 -4.89
C LEU A 57 15.88 -36.61 -5.94
N LEU A 58 15.08 -35.64 -5.49
CA LEU A 58 14.37 -34.70 -6.34
C LEU A 58 15.45 -33.92 -7.10
N ARG A 59 15.67 -34.27 -8.37
CA ARG A 59 16.60 -33.55 -9.23
C ARG A 59 15.98 -32.17 -9.48
N VAL A 60 16.39 -31.18 -8.69
CA VAL A 60 16.01 -29.79 -8.94
C VAL A 60 16.77 -29.35 -10.19
N HIS A 61 16.06 -29.22 -11.30
CA HIS A 61 16.55 -28.52 -12.47
C HIS A 61 16.52 -27.02 -12.17
N HIS A 62 17.68 -26.40 -11.96
CA HIS A 62 17.80 -24.95 -12.10
C HIS A 62 17.75 -24.62 -13.60
N ALA A 63 16.53 -24.46 -14.12
CA ALA A 63 16.36 -23.68 -15.33
C ALA A 63 16.61 -22.21 -14.93
N ALA A 64 17.59 -21.57 -15.56
CA ALA A 64 17.69 -20.12 -15.55
C ALA A 64 16.42 -19.59 -16.23
N ILE A 65 15.46 -19.18 -15.41
CA ILE A 65 14.29 -18.45 -15.88
C ILE A 65 14.83 -17.06 -16.20
N GLU A 66 15.17 -16.84 -17.47
CA GLU A 66 15.04 -15.53 -18.09
C GLU A 66 13.57 -15.14 -17.88
N ALA A 67 13.30 -14.43 -16.78
CA ALA A 67 11.98 -13.94 -16.45
C ALA A 67 11.68 -12.77 -17.38
N ASP A 68 11.37 -13.07 -18.64
CA ASP A 68 10.37 -12.27 -19.34
C ASP A 68 9.07 -12.51 -18.56
N SER A 69 8.76 -11.57 -17.68
CA SER A 69 7.70 -11.68 -16.70
C SER A 69 6.35 -11.63 -17.42
N GLU A 70 5.87 -12.78 -17.89
CA GLU A 70 4.48 -13.00 -18.30
C GLU A 70 3.52 -13.08 -17.08
N ASP A 71 3.83 -12.40 -15.98
CA ASP A 71 3.04 -12.35 -14.72
C ASP A 71 2.17 -11.07 -14.63
N GLU A 72 1.89 -10.42 -15.77
CA GLU A 72 1.30 -9.07 -15.77
C GLU A 72 -0.20 -9.00 -16.08
N GLU A 73 -0.94 -10.11 -16.18
CA GLU A 73 -2.40 -10.02 -16.44
C GLU A 73 -3.16 -9.35 -15.26
N ARG A 74 -2.55 -9.41 -14.06
CA ARG A 74 -3.13 -8.87 -12.82
C ARG A 74 -2.82 -7.39 -12.59
N SER A 75 -1.73 -6.85 -13.13
CA SER A 75 -1.28 -5.47 -12.91
C SER A 75 -1.31 -4.63 -14.18
N LEU A 76 -1.81 -3.40 -14.08
CA LEU A 76 -1.83 -2.47 -15.19
C LEU A 76 -0.39 -2.02 -15.53
N THR A 77 0.06 -2.24 -16.77
CA THR A 77 1.45 -1.93 -17.13
C THR A 77 1.68 -0.42 -17.25
N THR A 78 2.92 0.05 -17.07
CA THR A 78 3.26 1.47 -17.26
C THR A 78 2.97 1.96 -18.69
N ARG A 79 3.14 1.09 -19.68
CA ARG A 79 2.86 1.39 -21.09
C ARG A 79 1.37 1.65 -21.31
N GLU A 80 0.50 0.83 -20.73
CA GLU A 80 -0.95 1.00 -20.81
C GLU A 80 -1.41 2.27 -20.09
N MET A 81 -0.92 2.52 -18.87
CA MET A 81 -1.23 3.75 -18.13
C MET A 81 -0.84 5.01 -18.92
N LYS A 82 0.33 4.98 -19.57
CA LYS A 82 0.77 6.09 -20.44
C LYS A 82 -0.11 6.24 -21.68
N LYS A 83 -0.60 5.13 -22.26
CA LYS A 83 -1.55 5.17 -23.39
C LYS A 83 -2.88 5.78 -22.94
N MET A 84 -3.42 5.37 -21.80
CA MET A 84 -4.65 5.94 -21.22
C MET A 84 -4.51 7.44 -20.94
N MET A 85 -3.41 7.86 -20.33
CA MET A 85 -3.14 9.28 -20.09
C MET A 85 -3.09 10.08 -21.39
N LYS A 86 -2.44 9.56 -22.45
CA LYS A 86 -2.42 10.20 -23.78
C LYS A 86 -3.80 10.27 -24.43
N ASN A 87 -4.66 9.30 -24.15
CA ASN A 87 -6.05 9.28 -24.59
C ASN A 87 -6.97 10.16 -23.72
N LEU A 88 -6.40 10.88 -22.74
CA LEU A 88 -7.13 11.71 -21.80
C LEU A 88 -8.18 10.95 -20.96
N THR A 89 -7.93 9.67 -20.69
CA THR A 89 -8.85 8.84 -19.90
C THR A 89 -8.96 9.37 -18.47
N THR A 90 -10.18 9.73 -18.06
CA THR A 90 -10.45 10.25 -16.72
C THR A 90 -10.56 9.14 -15.68
N LYS A 91 -10.62 9.51 -14.39
CA LYS A 91 -10.82 8.55 -13.31
C LYS A 91 -12.20 7.89 -13.39
N GLU A 92 -13.23 8.65 -13.77
CA GLU A 92 -14.61 8.18 -13.92
C GLU A 92 -14.72 7.20 -15.10
N GLU A 93 -14.13 7.54 -16.25
CA GLU A 93 -14.12 6.68 -17.43
C GLU A 93 -13.41 5.35 -17.14
N PHE A 94 -12.28 5.41 -16.42
CA PHE A 94 -11.55 4.19 -16.08
C PHE A 94 -12.26 3.35 -15.02
N ALA A 95 -12.83 3.97 -13.99
CA ALA A 95 -13.68 3.28 -13.00
C ALA A 95 -14.88 2.59 -13.66
N SER A 96 -15.46 3.23 -14.69
CA SER A 96 -16.59 2.68 -15.45
C SER A 96 -16.16 1.47 -16.29
N THR A 97 -15.01 1.56 -16.95
CA THR A 97 -14.42 0.45 -17.71
C THR A 97 -14.16 -0.77 -16.83
N LEU A 98 -13.77 -0.54 -15.57
CA LEU A 98 -13.52 -1.58 -14.57
C LEU A 98 -14.80 -2.07 -13.86
N GLY A 99 -15.97 -1.47 -14.14
CA GLY A 99 -17.24 -1.85 -13.50
C GLY A 99 -17.34 -1.48 -12.01
N ILE A 100 -16.48 -0.59 -11.51
CA ILE A 100 -16.40 -0.23 -10.08
C ILE A 100 -16.91 1.19 -9.78
N SER A 101 -17.46 1.92 -10.76
CA SER A 101 -17.94 3.29 -10.57
C SER A 101 -18.93 3.43 -9.40
N GLN A 102 -19.84 2.48 -9.22
CA GLN A 102 -20.79 2.53 -8.10
C GLN A 102 -20.08 2.27 -6.77
N LEU A 103 -19.20 1.27 -6.71
CA LEU A 103 -18.48 0.87 -5.50
C LEU A 103 -17.55 1.97 -4.98
N ILE A 104 -16.87 2.70 -5.86
CA ILE A 104 -16.00 3.83 -5.48
C ILE A 104 -16.79 4.96 -4.82
N ASN A 105 -18.05 5.16 -5.23
CA ASN A 105 -18.91 6.23 -4.71
C ASN A 105 -19.88 5.73 -3.61
N SER A 106 -19.75 4.48 -3.19
CA SER A 106 -20.60 3.88 -2.16
C SER A 106 -19.99 4.02 -0.77
N ASP A 107 -20.85 4.15 0.25
CA ASP A 107 -20.44 4.17 1.66
C ASP A 107 -20.13 2.76 2.19
N LEU A 108 -19.17 2.07 1.53
CA LEU A 108 -18.69 0.76 1.98
C LEU A 108 -17.97 0.91 3.33
N ASN A 109 -18.20 -0.04 4.22
CA ASN A 109 -17.57 -0.08 5.53
C ASN A 109 -17.07 -1.48 5.90
N GLY A 110 -16.23 -1.53 6.94
CA GLY A 110 -15.72 -2.76 7.54
C GLY A 110 -15.17 -3.75 6.51
N GLY A 111 -15.63 -5.00 6.60
CA GLY A 111 -15.18 -6.08 5.72
C GLY A 111 -15.53 -5.89 4.24
N ALA A 112 -16.61 -5.17 3.92
CA ALA A 112 -16.97 -4.90 2.52
C ALA A 112 -15.98 -3.94 1.87
N LEU A 113 -15.57 -2.89 2.57
CA LEU A 113 -14.53 -1.97 2.12
C LEU A 113 -13.19 -2.69 1.96
N MET A 114 -12.78 -3.50 2.95
CA MET A 114 -11.55 -4.29 2.87
C MET A 114 -11.52 -5.19 1.63
N ARG A 115 -12.60 -5.93 1.37
CA ARG A 115 -12.71 -6.80 0.18
C ARG A 115 -12.64 -6.00 -1.11
N PHE A 116 -13.33 -4.85 -1.16
CA PHE A 116 -13.28 -3.98 -2.33
C PHE A 116 -11.87 -3.44 -2.58
N MET A 117 -11.17 -2.98 -1.54
CA MET A 117 -9.79 -2.48 -1.65
C MET A 117 -8.77 -3.55 -2.06
N GLN A 118 -9.09 -4.83 -1.86
CA GLN A 118 -8.27 -5.97 -2.28
C GLN A 118 -8.62 -6.50 -3.67
N SER A 119 -9.70 -6.00 -4.30
CA SER A 119 -10.10 -6.41 -5.64
C SER A 119 -9.07 -5.99 -6.71
N SER A 120 -8.91 -6.81 -7.75
CA SER A 120 -8.02 -6.51 -8.88
C SER A 120 -8.38 -5.21 -9.57
N GLU A 121 -9.67 -4.93 -9.69
CA GLU A 121 -10.23 -3.76 -10.36
C GLU A 121 -9.85 -2.49 -9.59
N TYR A 122 -10.03 -2.49 -8.26
CA TYR A 122 -9.63 -1.36 -7.43
C TYR A 122 -8.11 -1.15 -7.46
N LEU A 123 -7.31 -2.22 -7.44
CA LEU A 123 -5.85 -2.10 -7.52
C LEU A 123 -5.40 -1.49 -8.86
N LYS A 124 -6.00 -1.89 -9.98
CA LYS A 124 -5.76 -1.28 -11.30
C LYS A 124 -6.16 0.20 -11.31
N TYR A 125 -7.33 0.53 -10.78
CA TYR A 125 -7.79 1.91 -10.64
C TYR A 125 -6.82 2.77 -9.83
N ARG A 126 -6.42 2.29 -8.65
CA ARG A 126 -5.47 2.97 -7.77
C ARG A 126 -4.12 3.18 -8.46
N ALA A 127 -3.58 2.16 -9.10
CA ALA A 127 -2.32 2.25 -9.84
C ALA A 127 -2.35 3.37 -10.90
N TYR A 128 -3.44 3.48 -11.66
CA TYR A 128 -3.58 4.57 -12.63
C TYR A 128 -3.68 5.94 -11.97
N MET A 129 -4.40 6.08 -10.85
CA MET A 129 -4.48 7.34 -10.11
C MET A 129 -3.12 7.78 -9.56
N ASP A 130 -2.36 6.85 -8.99
CA ASP A 130 -1.02 7.10 -8.46
C ASP A 130 -0.07 7.50 -9.62
N PHE A 131 -0.14 6.80 -10.75
CA PHE A 131 0.59 7.15 -11.98
C PHE A 131 0.27 8.58 -12.45
N LEU A 132 -1.00 8.98 -12.51
CA LEU A 132 -1.38 10.34 -12.90
C LEU A 132 -0.83 11.38 -11.91
N ASN A 133 -0.84 11.09 -10.61
CA ASN A 133 -0.28 11.99 -9.60
C ASN A 133 1.23 12.15 -9.75
N ASP A 134 1.95 11.10 -10.12
CA ASP A 134 3.38 11.19 -10.41
C ASP A 134 3.67 11.91 -11.73
N MET A 135 2.89 11.65 -12.78
CA MET A 135 3.03 12.37 -14.05
C MET A 135 2.68 13.85 -13.93
N ALA A 136 1.80 14.24 -12.99
CA ALA A 136 1.50 15.65 -12.72
C ALA A 136 2.72 16.44 -12.18
N LYS A 137 3.66 15.75 -11.51
CA LYS A 137 4.91 16.35 -11.01
C LYS A 137 5.94 16.52 -12.13
N ASN A 138 5.82 15.75 -13.21
CA ASN A 138 6.71 15.82 -14.36
C ASN A 138 6.32 17.00 -15.27
N SER A 139 7.24 17.93 -15.50
CA SER A 139 6.99 19.13 -16.33
C SER A 139 6.48 18.80 -17.73
N LYS A 140 6.91 17.68 -18.31
CA LYS A 140 6.49 17.23 -19.65
C LYS A 140 5.02 16.83 -19.73
N TYR A 141 4.46 16.28 -18.65
CA TYR A 141 3.11 15.69 -18.64
C TYR A 141 2.12 16.47 -17.77
N LYS A 142 2.58 17.45 -16.99
CA LYS A 142 1.76 18.27 -16.09
C LYS A 142 0.52 18.85 -16.77
N ASP A 143 0.66 19.43 -17.96
CA ASP A 143 -0.47 20.04 -18.68
C ASP A 143 -1.48 19.00 -19.17
N LEU A 144 -1.00 17.83 -19.58
CA LEU A 144 -1.85 16.71 -20.00
C LEU A 144 -2.66 16.19 -18.82
N VAL A 145 -2.01 15.95 -17.67
CA VAL A 145 -2.70 15.49 -16.45
C VAL A 145 -3.67 16.56 -15.94
N ARG A 146 -3.34 17.85 -16.06
CA ARG A 146 -4.28 18.94 -15.72
C ARG A 146 -5.55 18.86 -16.56
N GLN A 147 -5.44 18.59 -17.87
CA GLN A 147 -6.60 18.43 -18.75
C GLN A 147 -7.48 17.24 -18.32
N ILE A 148 -6.85 16.10 -17.99
CA ILE A 148 -7.58 14.91 -17.52
C ILE A 148 -8.38 15.21 -16.25
N LYS A 149 -7.80 15.96 -15.30
CA LYS A 149 -8.44 16.29 -14.02
C LYS A 149 -9.51 17.39 -14.10
N ALA A 150 -9.56 18.13 -15.21
CA ALA A 150 -10.47 19.26 -15.39
C ALA A 150 -11.76 18.89 -16.15
N LYS A 151 -11.85 17.67 -16.67
CA LYS A 151 -13.01 17.12 -17.39
C LYS A 151 -13.93 16.41 -16.41
#